data_AF-A0A498GW09-F1
#
_entry.id   AF-A0A498GW09-F1
#
_cell.length_a   1.000
_cell.length_b   1.000
_cell.length_c   1.000
_cell.angle_alpha   90.00
_cell.angle_beta   90.00
_cell.angle_gamma   90.00
#
_symmetry.space_group_name_H-M   'P 1'
#
loop_
_entity.id
_entity.type
_entity.pdbx_description
1 polymer ?
#
loop_
_entity_poly.entity_id
_entity_poly.type
_entity_poly.pdbx_seq_one_letter_code
_entity_poly.pdbx_strand_id
1 'polypeptide(L)'
;MNPKVSIARCQDYSNVKEAIKEALNLIGGLEKIIAPGSRVLLKPNVLAIRPPEDAVTTHPAVVTAMCELVSEVGGIPVIGDGSGIVKPGSTTTSQALKKSGIEGVALSQGVELINFETSGFVEVDVPDAREFSRLHISKAVLEADVIISLPKLKTHELTLYTGAVKNFFGTVPQKTRKQAHFLEDRRRFGEAVVDIYSVVKPQLAVMDGVVGMEGNGPANGTPVFAGVILASYDCATLDIVASELIGIDPLKVPTNKAALARGFGTEHPEIAGALLEKVKVGFKRPEGGITAYIPSFLMRILRKQLAVKPFINASNCALCRACISNCSANAIEETGKAFKINDEKCIQCYCCRELCPNDAVEIKKSPLLKLVTRIKS
;
A
#
# COMPACT_ATOMS: atom_id res chain seq x y z
N MET A 1 -26.87 -5.46 -11.07
CA MET A 1 -27.04 -4.37 -10.07
C MET A 1 -25.78 -3.52 -10.12
N ASN A 2 -25.93 -2.20 -10.04
CA ASN A 2 -24.76 -1.31 -9.99
C ASN A 2 -23.99 -1.54 -8.67
N PRO A 3 -22.65 -1.44 -8.69
CA PRO A 3 -21.85 -1.42 -7.47
C PRO A 3 -22.36 -0.36 -6.49
N LYS A 4 -22.39 -0.73 -5.20
CA LYS A 4 -22.89 0.11 -4.10
C LYS A 4 -21.74 0.62 -3.24
N VAL A 5 -21.80 1.89 -2.82
CA VAL A 5 -20.86 2.50 -1.87
C VAL A 5 -21.66 3.06 -0.71
N SER A 6 -21.36 2.60 0.51
CA SER A 6 -21.94 3.20 1.73
C SER A 6 -21.07 4.31 2.25
N ILE A 7 -21.70 5.33 2.84
CA ILE A 7 -21.04 6.39 3.60
C ILE A 7 -21.68 6.47 4.99
N ALA A 8 -20.91 6.18 6.03
CA ALA A 8 -21.31 6.35 7.42
C ALA A 8 -20.57 7.54 8.04
N ARG A 9 -21.24 8.31 8.90
CA ARG A 9 -20.60 9.41 9.65
C ARG A 9 -19.82 8.83 10.83
N CYS A 10 -18.65 9.39 11.11
CA CYS A 10 -17.81 8.96 12.21
C CYS A 10 -17.09 10.19 12.80
N GLN A 11 -17.54 10.66 13.96
CA GLN A 11 -17.03 11.91 14.54
C GLN A 11 -15.62 11.78 15.13
N ASP A 12 -15.25 10.58 15.55
CA ASP A 12 -13.95 10.28 16.13
C ASP A 12 -13.71 8.76 16.11
N TYR A 13 -12.48 8.35 16.44
CA TYR A 13 -12.10 6.95 16.42
C TYR A 13 -12.67 6.12 17.59
N SER A 14 -13.28 6.73 18.62
CA SER A 14 -13.87 5.97 19.75
C SER A 14 -15.15 5.23 19.33
N ASN A 15 -15.88 5.78 18.36
CA ASN A 15 -17.12 5.20 17.81
C ASN A 15 -16.92 4.54 16.43
N VAL A 16 -15.67 4.29 16.03
CA VAL A 16 -15.37 3.84 14.66
C VAL A 16 -15.94 2.46 14.33
N LYS A 17 -16.01 1.56 15.32
CA LYS A 17 -16.58 0.22 15.12
C LYS A 17 -18.04 0.27 14.69
N GLU A 18 -18.85 1.10 15.34
CA GLU A 18 -20.26 1.26 15.00
C GLU A 18 -20.45 1.91 13.63
N ALA A 19 -19.64 2.91 13.29
CA ALA A 19 -19.67 3.52 11.95
C ALA A 19 -19.27 2.51 10.85
N ILE A 20 -18.28 1.66 11.10
CA ILE A 20 -17.90 0.58 10.18
C ILE A 20 -19.04 -0.43 10.05
N LYS A 21 -19.66 -0.85 11.16
CA LYS A 21 -20.78 -1.79 11.16
C LYS A 21 -21.99 -1.24 10.39
N GLU A 22 -22.32 0.04 10.58
CA GLU A 22 -23.34 0.75 9.80
C GLU A 22 -23.02 0.71 8.30
N ALA A 23 -21.80 1.11 7.91
CA ALA A 23 -21.36 1.11 6.52
C ALA A 23 -21.48 -0.29 5.88
N LEU A 24 -21.02 -1.34 6.58
CA LEU A 24 -21.08 -2.72 6.10
C LEU A 24 -22.53 -3.20 5.95
N ASN A 25 -23.41 -2.90 6.90
CA ASN A 25 -24.83 -3.28 6.83
C ASN A 25 -25.54 -2.64 5.63
N LEU A 26 -25.20 -1.39 5.29
CA LEU A 26 -25.77 -0.68 4.15
C LEU A 26 -25.44 -1.31 2.79
N ILE A 27 -24.34 -2.09 2.71
CA ILE A 27 -23.94 -2.78 1.47
C ILE A 27 -24.20 -4.28 1.46
N GLY A 28 -24.50 -4.89 2.61
CA GLY A 28 -24.91 -6.31 2.70
C GLY A 28 -24.15 -7.19 3.71
N GLY A 29 -23.28 -6.62 4.55
CA GLY A 29 -22.61 -7.34 5.65
C GLY A 29 -21.35 -8.11 5.24
N LEU A 30 -20.65 -8.69 6.22
CA LEU A 30 -19.40 -9.42 5.98
C LEU A 30 -19.66 -10.87 5.56
N GLU A 31 -20.79 -11.44 5.98
CA GLU A 31 -21.24 -12.81 5.73
C GLU A 31 -21.41 -13.11 4.24
N LYS A 32 -21.56 -12.07 3.40
CA LYS A 32 -21.59 -12.20 1.95
C LYS A 32 -20.27 -12.68 1.34
N ILE A 33 -19.15 -12.39 2.02
CA ILE A 33 -17.80 -12.66 1.50
C ILE A 33 -16.96 -13.52 2.44
N ILE A 34 -17.33 -13.66 3.72
CA ILE A 34 -16.60 -14.45 4.71
C ILE A 34 -17.44 -15.67 5.09
N ALA A 35 -16.94 -16.85 4.75
CA ALA A 35 -17.43 -18.10 5.32
C ALA A 35 -16.74 -18.38 6.67
N PRO A 36 -17.38 -19.06 7.64
CA PRO A 36 -16.74 -19.46 8.89
C PRO A 36 -15.42 -20.21 8.64
N GLY A 37 -14.36 -19.82 9.36
CA GLY A 37 -13.02 -20.37 9.21
C GLY A 37 -12.17 -19.76 8.09
N SER A 38 -12.71 -18.88 7.25
CA SER A 38 -11.94 -18.20 6.20
C SER A 38 -10.79 -17.39 6.79
N ARG A 39 -9.59 -17.51 6.25
CA ARG A 39 -8.46 -16.62 6.56
C ARG A 39 -8.64 -15.30 5.83
N VAL A 40 -8.85 -14.24 6.60
CA VAL A 40 -9.18 -12.91 6.08
C VAL A 40 -7.98 -11.98 6.24
N LEU A 41 -7.32 -11.65 5.14
CA LEU A 41 -6.25 -10.66 5.13
C LEU A 41 -6.82 -9.25 5.21
N LEU A 42 -6.63 -8.60 6.36
CA LEU A 42 -6.84 -7.19 6.57
C LEU A 42 -5.59 -6.41 6.13
N LYS A 43 -5.73 -5.63 5.06
CA LYS A 43 -4.65 -4.88 4.41
C LYS A 43 -4.74 -3.39 4.75
N PRO A 44 -4.16 -2.92 5.87
CA PRO A 44 -4.07 -1.49 6.15
C PRO A 44 -3.21 -0.76 5.11
N ASN A 45 -3.18 0.57 5.21
CA ASN A 45 -2.24 1.40 4.51
C ASN A 45 -1.09 1.79 5.45
N VAL A 46 0.08 1.18 5.27
CA VAL A 46 1.29 1.42 6.07
C VAL A 46 2.38 1.95 5.16
N LEU A 47 2.34 3.24 4.83
CA LEU A 47 3.21 3.83 3.81
C LEU A 47 4.66 4.00 4.28
N ALA A 48 4.87 4.46 5.52
CA ALA A 48 6.18 4.87 6.03
C ALA A 48 6.22 4.77 7.56
N ILE A 49 7.41 4.94 8.14
CA ILE A 49 7.61 5.00 9.60
C ILE A 49 7.01 6.30 10.13
N ARG A 50 5.70 6.26 10.38
CA ARG A 50 4.85 7.39 10.72
C ARG A 50 3.87 6.97 11.80
N PRO A 51 3.63 7.84 12.79
CA PRO A 51 2.61 7.56 13.79
C PRO A 51 1.20 7.87 13.22
N PRO A 52 0.13 7.33 13.82
CA PRO A 52 -1.22 7.43 13.27
C PRO A 52 -1.76 8.87 13.17
N GLU A 53 -1.31 9.77 14.05
CA GLU A 53 -1.68 11.20 14.05
C GLU A 53 -1.26 11.94 12.77
N ASP A 54 -0.25 11.45 12.05
CA ASP A 54 0.18 12.05 10.79
C ASP A 54 -0.83 11.80 9.65
N ALA A 55 -1.87 10.97 9.86
CA ALA A 55 -2.85 10.57 8.84
C ALA A 55 -2.22 9.99 7.55
N VAL A 56 -0.98 9.51 7.64
CA VAL A 56 -0.26 8.85 6.55
C VAL A 56 -0.69 7.40 6.40
N THR A 57 -1.02 6.75 7.53
CA THR A 57 -1.38 5.34 7.64
C THR A 57 -2.79 5.16 8.18
N THR A 58 -3.41 4.02 7.92
CA THR A 58 -4.71 3.65 8.50
C THR A 58 -4.62 3.67 10.03
N HIS A 59 -5.64 4.21 10.68
CA HIS A 59 -5.65 4.34 12.13
C HIS A 59 -5.80 2.96 12.82
N PRO A 60 -5.04 2.67 13.90
CA PRO A 60 -5.14 1.41 14.64
C PRO A 60 -6.57 1.03 15.03
N ALA A 61 -7.38 1.98 15.47
CA ALA A 61 -8.78 1.74 15.87
C ALA A 61 -9.65 1.14 14.73
N VAL A 62 -9.41 1.54 13.47
CA VAL A 62 -10.11 0.96 12.31
C VAL A 62 -9.70 -0.50 12.13
N VAL A 63 -8.42 -0.81 12.30
CA VAL A 63 -7.89 -2.17 12.16
C VAL A 63 -8.37 -3.06 13.30
N THR A 64 -8.38 -2.56 14.54
CA THR A 64 -8.98 -3.24 15.70
C THR A 64 -10.45 -3.58 15.44
N ALA A 65 -11.26 -2.59 15.06
CA ALA A 65 -12.67 -2.79 14.78
C ALA A 65 -12.91 -3.85 13.68
N MET A 66 -12.08 -3.85 12.63
CA MET A 66 -12.19 -4.84 11.56
C MET A 66 -11.75 -6.25 12.01
N CYS A 67 -10.76 -6.38 12.88
CA CYS A 67 -10.39 -7.70 13.46
C CYS A 67 -11.57 -8.28 14.25
N GLU A 68 -12.21 -7.47 15.08
CA GLU A 68 -13.36 -7.86 15.88
C GLU A 68 -14.55 -8.25 14.99
N LEU A 69 -14.92 -7.42 14.02
CA LEU A 69 -16.06 -7.68 13.12
C LEU A 69 -15.85 -8.92 12.24
N VAL A 70 -14.62 -9.17 11.77
CA VAL A 70 -14.30 -10.42 11.05
C VAL A 70 -14.45 -11.63 11.96
N SER A 71 -13.99 -11.54 13.21
CA SER A 71 -14.11 -12.63 14.18
C SER A 71 -15.57 -12.91 14.57
N GLU A 72 -16.39 -11.86 14.70
CA GLU A 72 -17.83 -11.96 14.99
C GLU A 72 -18.59 -12.79 13.95
N VAL A 73 -18.21 -12.71 12.66
CA VAL A 73 -18.80 -13.53 11.58
C VAL A 73 -18.10 -14.87 11.37
N GLY A 74 -17.18 -15.24 12.27
CA GLY A 74 -16.46 -16.51 12.26
C GLY A 74 -15.24 -16.59 11.33
N GLY A 75 -14.79 -15.47 10.77
CA GLY A 75 -13.54 -15.40 10.02
C GLY A 75 -12.31 -15.36 10.92
N ILE A 76 -11.14 -15.68 10.37
CA ILE A 76 -9.85 -15.63 11.06
C ILE A 76 -9.09 -14.40 10.54
N PRO A 77 -9.07 -13.27 11.27
CA PRO A 77 -8.39 -12.06 10.82
C PRO A 77 -6.85 -12.25 10.85
N VAL A 78 -6.20 -11.76 9.79
CA VAL A 78 -4.75 -11.69 9.64
C VAL A 78 -4.41 -10.29 9.15
N ILE A 79 -3.47 -9.60 9.77
CA ILE A 79 -3.07 -8.24 9.37
C ILE A 79 -1.81 -8.34 8.51
N GLY A 80 -1.72 -7.63 7.38
CA GLY A 80 -0.47 -7.59 6.63
C GLY A 80 -0.31 -6.41 5.68
N ASP A 81 0.92 -5.90 5.55
CA ASP A 81 1.30 -4.87 4.58
C ASP A 81 2.83 -4.92 4.29
N GLY A 82 3.29 -4.17 3.27
CA GLY A 82 4.68 -3.87 2.95
C GLY A 82 4.89 -2.38 2.71
N SER A 83 5.75 -1.71 3.48
CA SER A 83 5.81 -0.25 3.52
C SER A 83 6.38 0.41 2.27
N GLY A 84 5.79 1.53 1.84
CA GLY A 84 6.07 2.18 0.55
C GLY A 84 7.35 3.03 0.49
N ILE A 85 7.83 3.55 1.63
CA ILE A 85 9.00 4.43 1.69
C ILE A 85 10.10 3.80 2.54
N VAL A 86 11.14 3.32 1.86
CA VAL A 86 12.31 2.71 2.47
C VAL A 86 13.47 3.70 2.42
N LYS A 87 13.97 4.18 3.58
CA LYS A 87 15.22 4.95 3.61
C LYS A 87 16.41 3.98 3.48
N PRO A 88 17.40 4.26 2.61
CA PRO A 88 18.64 3.50 2.57
C PRO A 88 19.31 3.52 3.94
N GLY A 89 19.31 2.38 4.66
CA GLY A 89 19.94 2.29 5.98
C GLY A 89 19.04 1.82 7.13
N SER A 90 17.70 1.89 7.04
CA SER A 90 16.80 1.37 8.10
C SER A 90 16.08 0.08 7.68
N THR A 91 15.60 -0.72 8.64
CA THR A 91 14.61 -1.82 8.50
C THR A 91 13.21 -1.21 8.41
N THR A 92 12.41 -1.51 7.39
CA THR A 92 11.44 -0.50 6.90
C THR A 92 9.98 -0.83 7.05
N THR A 93 9.58 -2.08 6.88
CA THR A 93 8.17 -2.46 7.07
C THR A 93 7.88 -2.74 8.54
N SER A 94 8.70 -3.55 9.21
CA SER A 94 8.53 -3.82 10.65
C SER A 94 8.50 -2.54 11.49
N GLN A 95 9.42 -1.59 11.26
CA GLN A 95 9.40 -0.30 11.97
C GLN A 95 8.16 0.53 11.66
N ALA A 96 7.65 0.47 10.43
CA ALA A 96 6.44 1.18 10.06
C ALA A 96 5.19 0.56 10.72
N LEU A 97 5.09 -0.78 10.75
CA LEU A 97 4.03 -1.52 11.46
C LEU A 97 4.04 -1.19 12.96
N LYS A 98 5.23 -1.12 13.57
CA LYS A 98 5.39 -0.70 14.97
C LYS A 98 5.00 0.75 15.20
N LYS A 99 5.57 1.68 14.44
CA LYS A 99 5.37 3.13 14.64
C LYS A 99 3.94 3.57 14.36
N SER A 100 3.26 2.94 13.40
CA SER A 100 1.84 3.19 13.10
C SER A 100 0.87 2.62 14.14
N GLY A 101 1.35 1.77 15.07
CA GLY A 101 0.54 1.11 16.09
C GLY A 101 -0.11 -0.19 15.64
N ILE A 102 0.05 -0.58 14.37
CA ILE A 102 -0.55 -1.80 13.79
C ILE A 102 0.00 -3.07 14.44
N GLU A 103 1.29 -3.09 14.78
CA GLU A 103 1.88 -4.19 15.55
C GLU A 103 1.22 -4.36 16.92
N GLY A 104 0.88 -3.25 17.59
CA GLY A 104 0.13 -3.28 18.85
C GLY A 104 -1.29 -3.81 18.71
N VAL A 105 -1.96 -3.53 17.58
CA VAL A 105 -3.27 -4.11 17.28
C VAL A 105 -3.16 -5.62 17.16
N ALA A 106 -2.18 -6.10 16.37
CA ALA A 106 -1.99 -7.53 16.17
C ALA A 106 -1.76 -8.28 17.49
N LEU A 107 -0.88 -7.75 18.34
CA LEU A 107 -0.59 -8.31 19.67
C LEU A 107 -1.81 -8.31 20.59
N SER A 108 -2.55 -7.20 20.67
CA SER A 108 -3.70 -7.08 21.58
C SER A 108 -4.91 -7.92 21.16
N GLN A 109 -5.09 -8.11 19.85
CA GLN A 109 -6.16 -8.94 19.30
C GLN A 109 -5.76 -10.42 19.18
N GLY A 110 -4.50 -10.77 19.43
CA GLY A 110 -3.99 -12.13 19.26
C GLY A 110 -4.03 -12.62 17.81
N VAL A 111 -3.89 -11.70 16.85
CA VAL A 111 -3.97 -11.99 15.41
C VAL A 111 -2.59 -12.00 14.76
N GLU A 112 -2.45 -12.78 13.70
CA GLU A 112 -1.19 -12.88 12.96
C GLU A 112 -0.87 -11.55 12.25
N LEU A 113 0.39 -11.11 12.36
CA LEU A 113 0.92 -9.95 11.65
C LEU A 113 1.95 -10.37 10.60
N ILE A 114 1.67 -10.09 9.34
CA ILE A 114 2.52 -10.46 8.22
C ILE A 114 3.22 -9.24 7.63
N ASN A 115 4.55 -9.24 7.70
CA ASN A 115 5.38 -8.34 6.90
C ASN A 115 5.56 -8.94 5.49
N PHE A 116 5.07 -8.24 4.46
CA PHE A 116 5.17 -8.73 3.08
C PHE A 116 6.60 -8.81 2.55
N GLU A 117 7.53 -8.01 3.09
CA GLU A 117 8.94 -8.05 2.67
C GLU A 117 9.64 -9.34 3.13
N THR A 118 9.25 -9.92 4.28
CA THR A 118 9.87 -11.12 4.85
C THR A 118 9.11 -12.41 4.59
N SER A 119 7.79 -12.36 4.43
CA SER A 119 6.98 -13.55 4.07
C SER A 119 7.23 -14.04 2.64
N GLY A 120 7.68 -13.15 1.75
CA GLY A 120 8.11 -13.49 0.40
C GLY A 120 7.04 -13.26 -0.67
N PHE A 121 7.45 -13.44 -1.92
CA PHE A 121 6.66 -13.12 -3.11
C PHE A 121 6.58 -14.31 -4.08
N VAL A 122 5.54 -14.35 -4.90
CA VAL A 122 5.34 -15.31 -5.99
C VAL A 122 5.20 -14.54 -7.30
N GLU A 123 5.90 -14.98 -8.35
CA GLU A 123 5.74 -14.41 -9.69
C GLU A 123 4.45 -14.96 -10.33
N VAL A 124 3.63 -14.07 -10.89
CA VAL A 124 2.37 -14.37 -11.55
C VAL A 124 2.23 -13.56 -12.84
N ASP A 125 1.52 -14.12 -13.81
CA ASP A 125 1.15 -13.42 -15.04
C ASP A 125 0.03 -12.40 -14.76
N VAL A 126 0.09 -11.27 -15.46
CA VAL A 126 -0.90 -10.21 -15.31
C VAL A 126 -1.93 -10.31 -16.45
N PRO A 127 -3.23 -10.47 -16.13
CA PRO A 127 -4.28 -10.50 -17.14
C PRO A 127 -4.42 -9.14 -17.82
N ASP A 128 -4.47 -9.15 -19.16
CA ASP A 128 -4.63 -7.95 -20.00
C ASP A 128 -3.63 -6.83 -19.64
N ALA A 129 -2.38 -7.23 -19.36
CA ALA A 129 -1.30 -6.35 -18.92
C ALA A 129 -1.12 -5.12 -19.79
N ARG A 130 -0.91 -3.96 -19.15
CA ARG A 130 -0.64 -2.69 -19.84
C ARG A 130 0.79 -2.21 -19.67
N GLU A 131 1.39 -2.42 -18.50
CA GLU A 131 2.76 -2.01 -18.18
C GLU A 131 3.62 -3.18 -17.66
N PHE A 132 3.04 -4.09 -16.88
CA PHE A 132 3.74 -5.25 -16.34
C PHE A 132 3.08 -6.55 -16.80
N SER A 133 3.74 -7.31 -17.67
CA SER A 133 3.25 -8.64 -18.09
C SER A 133 3.33 -9.68 -16.99
N ARG A 134 4.28 -9.54 -16.07
CA ARG A 134 4.46 -10.38 -14.88
C ARG A 134 4.75 -9.54 -13.66
N LEU A 135 4.25 -9.98 -12.52
CA LEU A 135 4.42 -9.31 -11.23
C LEU A 135 4.82 -10.30 -10.15
N HIS A 136 5.67 -9.87 -9.22
CA HIS A 136 5.88 -10.56 -7.96
C HIS A 136 4.87 -10.04 -6.94
N ILE A 137 3.98 -10.89 -6.43
CA ILE A 137 2.93 -10.56 -5.46
C ILE A 137 3.21 -11.25 -4.12
N SER A 138 2.95 -10.55 -3.01
CA SER A 138 3.09 -11.10 -1.66
C SER A 138 2.35 -12.43 -1.52
N LYS A 139 3.03 -13.46 -0.96
CA LYS A 139 2.42 -14.77 -0.69
C LYS A 139 1.14 -14.65 0.14
N ALA A 140 1.18 -13.81 1.16
CA ALA A 140 0.04 -13.58 2.06
C ALA A 140 -1.23 -13.12 1.33
N VAL A 141 -1.07 -12.43 0.19
CA VAL A 141 -2.21 -12.00 -0.63
C VAL A 141 -2.78 -13.17 -1.42
N LEU A 142 -1.92 -14.04 -1.96
CA LEU A 142 -2.34 -15.19 -2.78
C LEU A 142 -2.88 -16.35 -1.93
N GLU A 143 -2.45 -16.45 -0.67
CA GLU A 143 -2.83 -17.51 0.28
C GLU A 143 -4.07 -17.15 1.12
N ALA A 144 -4.58 -15.92 1.02
CA ALA A 144 -5.77 -15.50 1.76
C ALA A 144 -7.06 -15.95 1.05
N ASP A 145 -8.05 -16.40 1.83
CA ASP A 145 -9.37 -16.73 1.30
C ASP A 145 -10.16 -15.45 0.94
N VAL A 146 -9.99 -14.41 1.77
CA VAL A 146 -10.64 -13.11 1.61
C VAL A 146 -9.63 -11.99 1.86
N ILE A 147 -9.63 -10.97 1.02
CA ILE A 147 -8.79 -9.78 1.15
C ILE A 147 -9.68 -8.56 1.37
N ILE A 148 -9.48 -7.87 2.50
CA ILE A 148 -10.15 -6.61 2.82
C ILE A 148 -9.13 -5.47 2.84
N SER A 149 -9.31 -4.51 1.94
CA SER A 149 -8.50 -3.28 1.90
C SER A 149 -8.97 -2.31 2.98
N LEU A 150 -8.05 -1.78 3.79
CA LEU A 150 -8.33 -0.73 4.76
C LEU A 150 -7.57 0.55 4.40
N PRO A 151 -7.90 1.23 3.28
CA PRO A 151 -7.17 2.41 2.81
C PRO A 151 -7.41 3.62 3.70
N LYS A 152 -6.45 4.55 3.70
CA LYS A 152 -6.60 5.91 4.26
C LYS A 152 -7.04 6.87 3.15
N LEU A 153 -8.03 7.73 3.43
CA LEU A 153 -8.48 8.79 2.53
C LEU A 153 -7.44 9.91 2.44
N LYS A 154 -6.79 10.09 1.29
CA LYS A 154 -5.76 11.13 1.15
C LYS A 154 -5.46 11.56 -0.29
N THR A 155 -4.92 12.76 -0.42
CA THR A 155 -4.36 13.29 -1.68
C THR A 155 -3.01 12.67 -2.00
N HIS A 156 -2.57 12.84 -3.25
CA HIS A 156 -1.27 12.36 -3.72
C HIS A 156 -0.70 13.28 -4.81
N GLU A 157 0.54 13.72 -4.70
CA GLU A 157 1.16 14.66 -5.66
C GLU A 157 1.14 14.17 -7.12
N LEU A 158 1.46 12.89 -7.35
CA LEU A 158 1.47 12.30 -8.70
C LEU A 158 0.08 12.01 -9.27
N THR A 159 -0.83 11.44 -8.47
CA THR A 159 -2.13 10.90 -8.94
C THR A 159 -3.32 11.72 -8.50
N LEU A 160 -3.13 12.86 -7.85
CA LEU A 160 -4.12 13.70 -7.16
C LEU A 160 -4.74 13.05 -5.92
N TYR A 161 -5.02 11.74 -6.00
CA TYR A 161 -5.71 10.95 -4.99
C TYR A 161 -5.02 9.61 -4.76
N THR A 162 -5.20 9.03 -3.59
CA THR A 162 -4.94 7.61 -3.31
C THR A 162 -6.05 7.04 -2.45
N GLY A 163 -6.39 5.77 -2.69
CA GLY A 163 -7.48 5.09 -2.02
C GLY A 163 -7.33 3.57 -2.08
N ALA A 164 -8.45 2.87 -2.18
CA ALA A 164 -8.56 1.41 -2.13
C ALA A 164 -7.73 0.71 -3.20
N VAL A 165 -7.76 1.18 -4.45
CA VAL A 165 -7.02 0.55 -5.57
C VAL A 165 -5.51 0.68 -5.35
N LYS A 166 -5.03 1.89 -5.03
CA LYS A 166 -3.59 2.15 -4.84
C LYS A 166 -3.04 1.57 -3.54
N ASN A 167 -3.90 1.18 -2.58
CA ASN A 167 -3.46 0.54 -1.34
C ASN A 167 -2.73 -0.81 -1.57
N PHE A 168 -2.99 -1.46 -2.71
CA PHE A 168 -2.34 -2.70 -3.10
C PHE A 168 -0.98 -2.51 -3.76
N PHE A 169 -0.54 -1.27 -3.97
CA PHE A 169 0.85 -1.00 -4.36
C PHE A 169 1.87 -1.55 -3.33
N GLY A 170 1.42 -1.73 -2.08
CA GLY A 170 2.15 -2.38 -0.99
C GLY A 170 2.34 -3.90 -1.14
N THR A 171 1.71 -4.57 -2.11
CA THR A 171 1.79 -6.04 -2.26
C THR A 171 2.94 -6.50 -3.17
N VAL A 172 3.57 -5.56 -3.90
CA VAL A 172 4.69 -5.85 -4.80
C VAL A 172 6.04 -5.43 -4.19
N PRO A 173 7.18 -5.99 -4.62
CA PRO A 173 8.51 -5.58 -4.16
C PRO A 173 8.88 -4.13 -4.48
N GLN A 174 9.86 -3.58 -3.76
CA GLN A 174 10.29 -2.19 -3.96
C GLN A 174 10.85 -1.91 -5.37
N LYS A 175 11.48 -2.88 -6.05
CA LYS A 175 11.94 -2.69 -7.44
C LYS A 175 10.76 -2.39 -8.37
N THR A 176 9.69 -3.16 -8.27
CA THR A 176 8.45 -2.95 -9.04
C THR A 176 7.83 -1.60 -8.75
N ARG A 177 7.77 -1.22 -7.46
CA ARG A 177 7.28 0.11 -7.03
C ARG A 177 8.09 1.25 -7.65
N LYS A 178 9.42 1.12 -7.66
CA LYS A 178 10.32 2.09 -8.29
C LYS A 178 10.15 2.13 -9.81
N GLN A 179 10.04 0.97 -10.46
CA GLN A 179 9.80 0.87 -11.90
C GLN A 179 8.51 1.60 -12.31
N ALA A 180 7.42 1.39 -11.56
CA ALA A 180 6.17 2.11 -11.80
C ALA A 180 6.34 3.63 -11.64
N HIS A 181 7.00 4.11 -10.58
CA HIS A 181 7.28 5.55 -10.40
C HIS A 181 8.26 6.13 -11.44
N PHE A 182 8.99 5.27 -12.16
CA PHE A 182 9.85 5.68 -13.25
C PHE A 182 9.14 5.78 -14.59
N LEU A 183 7.88 5.32 -14.68
CA LEU A 183 7.02 5.63 -15.81
C LEU A 183 6.79 7.15 -15.82
N GLU A 184 7.34 7.83 -16.83
CA GLU A 184 7.39 9.29 -16.92
C GLU A 184 6.01 9.95 -17.16
N ASP A 185 4.96 9.13 -17.32
CA ASP A 185 3.58 9.52 -17.60
C ASP A 185 2.65 9.09 -16.46
N ARG A 186 1.86 10.03 -15.93
CA ARG A 186 0.85 9.79 -14.88
C ARG A 186 -0.18 8.74 -15.29
N ARG A 187 -0.54 8.70 -16.58
CA ARG A 187 -1.48 7.70 -17.12
C ARG A 187 -0.87 6.30 -17.05
N ARG A 188 0.37 6.14 -17.51
CA ARG A 188 1.11 4.86 -17.42
C ARG A 188 1.30 4.40 -15.98
N PHE A 189 1.56 5.33 -15.06
CA PHE A 189 1.57 5.02 -13.64
C PHE A 189 0.21 4.48 -13.16
N GLY A 190 -0.89 5.10 -13.59
CA GLY A 190 -2.24 4.59 -13.36
C GLY A 190 -2.43 3.16 -13.85
N GLU A 191 -2.06 2.88 -15.10
CA GLU A 191 -2.12 1.53 -15.68
C GLU A 191 -1.29 0.50 -14.91
N ALA A 192 -0.07 0.87 -14.49
CA ALA A 192 0.80 0.01 -13.69
C ALA A 192 0.20 -0.31 -12.31
N VAL A 193 -0.52 0.62 -11.69
CA VAL A 193 -1.25 0.36 -10.44
C VAL A 193 -2.43 -0.59 -10.69
N VAL A 194 -3.14 -0.41 -11.80
CA VAL A 194 -4.28 -1.28 -12.13
C VAL A 194 -3.83 -2.68 -12.56
N ASP A 195 -2.65 -2.84 -13.15
CA ASP A 195 -2.03 -4.15 -13.37
C ASP A 195 -1.88 -4.92 -12.05
N ILE A 196 -1.37 -4.26 -11.00
CA ILE A 196 -1.26 -4.86 -9.66
C ILE A 196 -2.64 -5.21 -9.10
N TYR A 197 -3.59 -4.26 -9.16
CA TYR A 197 -4.95 -4.45 -8.65
C TYR A 197 -5.68 -5.61 -9.34
N SER A 198 -5.49 -5.77 -10.65
CA SER A 198 -6.12 -6.82 -11.47
C SER A 198 -5.75 -8.24 -11.06
N VAL A 199 -4.59 -8.39 -10.40
CA VAL A 199 -4.10 -9.67 -9.88
C VAL A 199 -4.59 -9.90 -8.45
N VAL A 200 -4.59 -8.87 -7.60
CA VAL A 200 -4.97 -8.98 -6.19
C VAL A 200 -6.46 -9.29 -6.00
N LYS A 201 -7.34 -8.62 -6.76
CA LYS A 201 -8.82 -8.82 -6.72
C LYS A 201 -9.43 -8.86 -5.30
N PRO A 202 -9.30 -7.77 -4.52
CA PRO A 202 -9.89 -7.70 -3.18
C PRO A 202 -11.42 -7.76 -3.21
N GLN A 203 -12.01 -8.35 -2.18
CA GLN A 203 -13.44 -8.56 -2.07
C GLN A 203 -14.15 -7.39 -1.40
N LEU A 204 -13.45 -6.58 -0.60
CA LEU A 204 -14.03 -5.44 0.12
C LEU A 204 -12.98 -4.37 0.40
N ALA A 205 -13.42 -3.11 0.39
CA ALA A 205 -12.68 -2.00 0.99
C ALA A 205 -13.51 -1.32 2.06
N VAL A 206 -12.86 -0.99 3.18
CA VAL A 206 -13.38 -0.14 4.26
C VAL A 206 -12.41 1.01 4.46
N MET A 207 -12.74 2.18 3.94
CA MET A 207 -11.88 3.34 3.94
C MET A 207 -11.97 4.13 5.24
N ASP A 208 -10.80 4.34 5.84
CA ASP A 208 -10.59 5.27 6.93
C ASP A 208 -10.57 6.71 6.39
N GLY A 209 -11.71 7.38 6.51
CA GLY A 209 -11.89 8.80 6.22
C GLY A 209 -12.24 9.63 7.45
N VAL A 210 -12.00 9.13 8.67
CA VAL A 210 -12.28 9.89 9.89
C VAL A 210 -11.38 11.12 9.93
N VAL A 211 -10.07 10.88 9.86
CA VAL A 211 -9.05 11.89 9.58
C VAL A 211 -8.31 11.47 8.32
N GLY A 212 -8.50 12.24 7.25
CA GLY A 212 -7.78 12.10 5.99
C GLY A 212 -6.52 12.97 5.94
N MET A 213 -5.88 13.01 4.76
CA MET A 213 -4.74 13.91 4.50
C MET A 213 -4.94 14.69 3.20
N GLU A 214 -4.82 16.02 3.28
CA GLU A 214 -4.88 16.93 2.13
C GLU A 214 -3.50 17.51 1.74
N GLY A 215 -3.43 18.21 0.61
CA GLY A 215 -2.20 18.87 0.15
C GLY A 215 -1.18 17.90 -0.45
N ASN A 216 0.10 18.06 -0.10
CA ASN A 216 1.23 17.33 -0.70
C ASN A 216 1.42 15.90 -0.13
N GLY A 217 0.35 15.11 -0.16
CA GLY A 217 0.38 13.68 0.13
C GLY A 217 1.23 12.89 -0.89
N PRO A 218 1.56 11.62 -0.63
CA PRO A 218 0.86 10.76 0.31
C PRO A 218 1.49 10.67 1.72
N ALA A 219 2.58 11.41 1.96
CA ALA A 219 3.35 11.37 3.21
C ALA A 219 3.64 12.76 3.83
N ASN A 220 3.51 13.84 3.07
CA ASN A 220 3.87 15.20 3.48
C ASN A 220 2.69 16.17 3.40
N GLY A 221 1.47 15.64 3.41
CA GLY A 221 0.25 16.44 3.46
C GLY A 221 -0.11 16.82 4.89
N THR A 222 -1.28 17.45 5.04
CA THR A 222 -1.80 17.91 6.33
C THR A 222 -3.00 17.04 6.74
N PRO A 223 -3.03 16.49 7.97
CA PRO A 223 -4.21 15.82 8.50
C PRO A 223 -5.43 16.74 8.48
N VAL A 224 -6.56 16.25 8.00
CA VAL A 224 -7.83 16.98 7.97
C VAL A 224 -8.97 16.07 8.37
N PHE A 225 -9.84 16.57 9.24
CA PHE A 225 -11.01 15.83 9.68
C PHE A 225 -12.03 15.77 8.54
N ALA A 226 -12.37 14.55 8.10
CA ALA A 226 -13.40 14.30 7.09
C ALA A 226 -14.63 13.59 7.67
N GLY A 227 -14.48 12.88 8.79
CA GLY A 227 -15.58 12.42 9.63
C GLY A 227 -16.43 11.32 9.02
N VAL A 228 -15.85 10.45 8.19
CA VAL A 228 -16.58 9.41 7.47
C VAL A 228 -15.86 8.06 7.44
N ILE A 229 -16.64 6.99 7.34
CA ILE A 229 -16.20 5.68 6.88
C ILE A 229 -16.92 5.37 5.57
N LEU A 230 -16.17 4.92 4.56
CA LEU A 230 -16.75 4.43 3.31
C LEU A 230 -16.53 2.93 3.19
N ALA A 231 -17.49 2.21 2.62
CA ALA A 231 -17.32 0.79 2.33
C ALA A 231 -17.94 0.40 0.99
N SER A 232 -17.30 -0.57 0.31
CA SER A 232 -17.80 -1.15 -0.93
C SER A 232 -17.09 -2.46 -1.25
N TYR A 233 -17.81 -3.41 -1.85
CA TYR A 233 -17.20 -4.59 -2.45
C TYR A 233 -16.44 -4.29 -3.76
N ASP A 234 -16.53 -3.05 -4.27
CA ASP A 234 -15.80 -2.60 -5.46
C ASP A 234 -14.87 -1.43 -5.10
N CYS A 235 -13.57 -1.71 -5.04
CA CYS A 235 -12.56 -0.72 -4.64
C CYS A 235 -12.47 0.46 -5.61
N ALA A 236 -12.62 0.20 -6.92
CA ALA A 236 -12.52 1.25 -7.93
C ALA A 236 -13.71 2.22 -7.81
N THR A 237 -14.91 1.68 -7.59
CA THR A 237 -16.13 2.46 -7.35
C THR A 237 -16.03 3.26 -6.05
N LEU A 238 -15.48 2.67 -4.98
CA LEU A 238 -15.22 3.40 -3.74
C LEU A 238 -14.31 4.60 -3.98
N ASP A 239 -13.25 4.42 -4.78
CA ASP A 239 -12.31 5.50 -5.11
C ASP A 239 -12.96 6.60 -5.97
N ILE A 240 -13.96 6.29 -6.81
CA ILE A 240 -14.77 7.30 -7.52
C ILE A 240 -15.51 8.19 -6.53
N VAL A 241 -16.30 7.60 -5.63
CA VAL A 241 -17.09 8.35 -4.64
C VAL A 241 -16.19 9.12 -3.68
N ALA A 242 -15.10 8.50 -3.21
CA ALA A 242 -14.17 9.12 -2.28
C ALA A 242 -13.41 10.31 -2.90
N SER A 243 -13.05 10.24 -4.19
CA SER A 243 -12.42 11.37 -4.89
C SER A 243 -13.38 12.56 -4.99
N GLU A 244 -14.64 12.30 -5.34
CA GLU A 244 -15.66 13.33 -5.43
C GLU A 244 -15.98 13.95 -4.07
N LEU A 245 -16.06 13.12 -3.01
CA LEU A 245 -16.27 13.54 -1.62
C LEU A 245 -15.23 14.59 -1.20
N ILE A 246 -13.98 14.45 -1.65
CA ILE A 246 -12.92 15.38 -1.31
C ILE A 246 -12.73 16.54 -2.31
N GLY A 247 -13.63 16.70 -3.28
CA GLY A 247 -13.59 17.78 -4.27
C GLY A 247 -12.59 17.58 -5.42
N ILE A 248 -12.20 16.33 -5.68
CA ILE A 248 -11.37 15.94 -6.83
C ILE A 248 -12.27 15.27 -7.86
N ASP A 249 -12.22 15.77 -9.10
CA ASP A 249 -12.86 15.13 -10.25
C ASP A 249 -12.32 13.70 -10.43
N PRO A 250 -13.16 12.65 -10.24
CA PRO A 250 -12.71 11.27 -10.27
C PRO A 250 -12.04 10.88 -11.60
N LEU A 251 -12.42 11.49 -12.72
CA LEU A 251 -11.88 11.17 -14.04
C LEU A 251 -10.51 11.81 -14.31
N LYS A 252 -10.09 12.77 -13.47
CA LYS A 252 -8.73 13.33 -13.49
C LYS A 252 -7.73 12.48 -12.71
N VAL A 253 -8.20 11.56 -11.86
CA VAL A 253 -7.37 10.63 -11.11
C VAL A 253 -6.90 9.51 -12.06
N PRO A 254 -5.59 9.37 -12.36
CA PRO A 254 -5.11 8.42 -13.36
C PRO A 254 -5.46 6.96 -13.05
N THR A 255 -5.46 6.57 -11.78
CA THR A 255 -5.82 5.21 -11.35
C THR A 255 -7.29 4.91 -11.58
N ASN A 256 -8.18 5.87 -11.29
CA ASN A 256 -9.63 5.70 -11.50
C ASN A 256 -9.94 5.58 -12.99
N LYS A 257 -9.35 6.46 -13.81
CA LYS A 257 -9.52 6.41 -15.27
C LYS A 257 -9.03 5.08 -15.86
N ALA A 258 -7.87 4.59 -15.42
CA ALA A 258 -7.34 3.30 -15.86
C ALA A 258 -8.21 2.13 -15.40
N ALA A 259 -8.74 2.18 -14.17
CA ALA A 259 -9.62 1.15 -13.62
C ALA A 259 -10.93 1.04 -14.42
N LEU A 260 -11.62 2.17 -14.63
CA LEU A 260 -12.85 2.24 -15.40
C LEU A 260 -12.65 1.77 -16.85
N ALA A 261 -11.57 2.19 -17.51
CA ALA A 261 -11.24 1.77 -18.88
C ALA A 261 -11.00 0.26 -19.02
N ARG A 262 -10.72 -0.43 -17.91
CA ARG A 262 -10.52 -1.88 -17.84
C ARG A 262 -11.73 -2.62 -17.25
N GLY A 263 -12.86 -1.95 -17.08
CA GLY A 263 -14.10 -2.53 -16.57
C GLY A 263 -14.12 -2.73 -15.05
N PHE A 264 -13.21 -2.11 -14.30
CA PHE A 264 -13.27 -2.09 -12.85
C PHE A 264 -14.07 -0.87 -12.37
N GLY A 265 -15.08 -1.12 -11.55
CA GLY A 265 -15.94 -0.09 -10.99
C GLY A 265 -16.92 0.56 -11.97
N THR A 266 -17.57 1.63 -11.51
CA THR A 266 -18.55 2.40 -12.29
C THR A 266 -18.49 3.89 -11.96
N GLU A 267 -18.83 4.73 -12.93
CA GLU A 267 -19.04 6.18 -12.74
C GLU A 267 -20.40 6.49 -12.10
N HIS A 268 -21.33 5.52 -12.08
CA HIS A 268 -22.70 5.70 -11.59
C HIS A 268 -23.03 4.71 -10.46
N PRO A 269 -22.37 4.85 -9.30
CA PRO A 269 -22.63 4.00 -8.14
C PRO A 269 -23.99 4.25 -7.53
N GLU A 270 -24.54 3.23 -6.87
CA GLU A 270 -25.58 3.44 -5.87
C GLU A 270 -24.92 3.88 -4.55
N ILE A 271 -25.32 5.03 -4.01
CA ILE A 271 -24.81 5.54 -2.73
C ILE A 271 -25.82 5.22 -1.63
N ALA A 272 -25.35 4.61 -0.54
CA ALA A 272 -26.16 4.29 0.64
C ALA A 272 -25.65 5.03 1.89
N GLY A 273 -26.55 5.33 2.83
CA GLY A 273 -26.22 6.04 4.06
C GLY A 273 -26.25 7.56 3.89
N ALA A 274 -25.20 8.25 4.34
CA ALA A 274 -25.13 9.70 4.28
C ALA A 274 -25.08 10.22 2.83
N LEU A 275 -25.86 11.26 2.54
CA LEU A 275 -25.85 11.94 1.24
C LEU A 275 -24.48 12.60 1.00
N LEU A 276 -23.85 12.30 -0.14
CA LEU A 276 -22.52 12.80 -0.53
C LEU A 276 -22.41 14.34 -0.39
N GLU A 277 -23.40 15.08 -0.86
CA GLU A 277 -23.45 16.55 -0.76
C GLU A 277 -23.41 17.08 0.68
N LYS A 278 -23.89 16.29 1.66
CA LYS A 278 -23.92 16.67 3.09
C LYS A 278 -22.66 16.28 3.85
N VAL A 279 -21.76 15.54 3.23
CA VAL A 279 -20.50 15.04 3.83
C VAL A 279 -19.29 15.37 2.97
N LYS A 280 -19.46 16.23 1.97
CA LYS A 280 -18.38 16.70 1.10
C LYS A 280 -17.42 17.55 1.92
N VAL A 281 -16.13 17.23 1.84
CA VAL A 281 -15.07 17.95 2.55
C VAL A 281 -14.02 18.32 1.51
N GLY A 282 -14.03 19.56 1.02
CA GLY A 282 -13.10 19.99 -0.03
C GLY A 282 -11.66 19.98 0.47
N PHE A 283 -10.85 19.01 0.01
CA PHE A 283 -9.44 18.92 0.36
C PHE A 283 -8.61 19.89 -0.48
N LYS A 284 -7.58 20.48 0.12
CA LYS A 284 -6.55 21.20 -0.64
C LYS A 284 -5.87 20.26 -1.61
N ARG A 285 -5.77 20.69 -2.87
CA ARG A 285 -5.10 19.94 -3.93
C ARG A 285 -3.58 19.93 -3.70
N PRO A 286 -2.87 18.88 -4.14
CA PRO A 286 -1.42 18.91 -4.14
C PRO A 286 -0.90 19.97 -5.11
N GLU A 287 0.05 20.78 -4.66
CA GLU A 287 0.75 21.77 -5.49
C GLU A 287 1.96 21.17 -6.19
N GLY A 288 2.43 20.01 -5.70
CA GLY A 288 3.55 19.25 -6.25
C GLY A 288 4.91 19.78 -5.80
N GLY A 289 5.83 18.89 -5.44
CA GLY A 289 7.18 19.25 -5.05
C GLY A 289 8.06 19.79 -6.19
N ILE A 290 9.21 20.36 -5.83
CA ILE A 290 10.24 20.97 -6.71
C ILE A 290 10.58 20.10 -7.95
N THR A 291 10.44 18.77 -7.84
CA THR A 291 10.70 17.84 -8.95
C THR A 291 9.73 17.99 -10.14
N ALA A 292 8.57 18.64 -9.95
CA ALA A 292 7.62 18.93 -11.02
C ALA A 292 8.19 19.87 -12.09
N TYR A 293 9.22 20.65 -11.75
CA TYR A 293 9.86 21.62 -12.64
C TYR A 293 11.10 21.07 -13.37
N ILE A 294 11.52 19.83 -13.09
CA ILE A 294 12.71 19.24 -13.71
C ILE A 294 12.29 18.54 -15.02
N PRO A 295 12.89 18.88 -16.18
CA PRO A 295 12.60 18.20 -17.44
C PRO A 295 12.75 16.68 -17.33
N SER A 296 11.80 15.93 -17.89
CA SER A 296 11.72 14.46 -17.78
C SER A 296 13.02 13.77 -18.22
N PHE A 297 13.66 14.25 -19.30
CA PHE A 297 14.91 13.69 -19.80
C PHE A 297 16.06 13.80 -18.78
N LEU A 298 16.11 14.90 -18.01
CA LEU A 298 17.16 15.14 -17.01
C LEU A 298 16.92 14.25 -15.78
N MET A 299 15.66 14.10 -15.37
CA MET A 299 15.27 13.14 -14.33
C MET A 299 15.63 11.70 -14.71
N ARG A 300 15.50 11.31 -15.99
CA ARG A 300 15.88 9.98 -16.49
C ARG A 300 17.37 9.69 -16.31
N ILE A 301 18.23 10.66 -16.60
CA ILE A 301 19.68 10.55 -16.42
C ILE A 301 20.02 10.49 -14.92
N LEU A 302 19.45 11.40 -14.13
CA LEU A 302 19.70 11.50 -12.69
C LEU A 302 19.27 10.21 -11.96
N ARG A 303 18.11 9.63 -12.30
CA ARG A 303 17.57 8.41 -11.67
C ARG A 303 18.48 7.19 -11.85
N LYS A 304 19.06 6.98 -13.04
CA LYS A 304 20.04 5.90 -13.27
C LYS A 304 21.28 6.07 -12.39
N GLN A 305 21.67 7.32 -12.15
CA GLN A 305 22.82 7.66 -11.32
C GLN A 305 22.51 7.73 -9.82
N LEU A 306 21.26 7.52 -9.37
CA LEU A 306 20.87 7.47 -7.95
C LEU A 306 20.51 6.05 -7.48
N ALA A 307 20.93 5.02 -8.22
CA ALA A 307 20.64 3.63 -7.88
C ALA A 307 21.17 3.26 -6.49
N VAL A 308 20.31 2.62 -5.72
CA VAL A 308 20.57 2.07 -4.39
C VAL A 308 20.35 0.57 -4.46
N LYS A 309 21.38 -0.22 -4.14
CA LYS A 309 21.35 -1.69 -4.25
C LYS A 309 21.87 -2.35 -2.97
N PRO A 310 21.27 -3.46 -2.52
CA PRO A 310 21.83 -4.24 -1.42
C PRO A 310 23.08 -4.99 -1.90
N PHE A 311 24.05 -5.16 -1.02
CA PHE A 311 25.19 -6.07 -1.21
C PHE A 311 25.54 -6.74 0.12
N ILE A 312 26.20 -7.89 0.06
CA ILE A 312 26.56 -8.66 1.26
C ILE A 312 28.04 -8.42 1.54
N ASN A 313 28.34 -7.88 2.72
CA ASN A 313 29.69 -7.65 3.17
C ASN A 313 30.31 -8.97 3.66
N ALA A 314 31.34 -9.42 2.96
CA ALA A 314 32.01 -10.67 3.25
C ALA A 314 32.67 -10.72 4.64
N SER A 315 33.13 -9.58 5.17
CA SER A 315 33.76 -9.56 6.51
C SER A 315 32.77 -9.81 7.64
N ASN A 316 31.49 -9.47 7.42
CA ASN A 316 30.44 -9.57 8.43
C ASN A 316 29.53 -10.80 8.20
N CYS A 317 29.71 -11.51 7.09
CA CYS A 317 28.85 -12.62 6.70
C CYS A 317 29.24 -13.90 7.46
N ALA A 318 28.38 -14.34 8.39
CA ALA A 318 28.58 -15.60 9.12
C ALA A 318 28.15 -16.86 8.35
N LEU A 319 27.89 -16.78 7.03
CA LEU A 319 27.44 -17.89 6.18
C LEU A 319 26.19 -18.65 6.68
N CYS A 320 25.35 -18.02 7.51
CA CYS A 320 24.15 -18.63 8.12
C CYS A 320 23.02 -19.04 7.13
N ARG A 321 23.18 -18.74 5.84
CA ARG A 321 22.24 -19.05 4.74
C ARG A 321 20.84 -18.40 4.83
N ALA A 322 20.54 -17.61 5.86
CA ALA A 322 19.23 -16.96 6.04
C ALA A 322 18.78 -16.16 4.79
N CYS A 323 19.70 -15.43 4.16
CA CYS A 323 19.38 -14.62 2.98
C CYS A 323 19.08 -15.47 1.73
N ILE A 324 19.89 -16.49 1.44
CA ILE A 324 19.73 -17.33 0.24
C ILE A 324 18.47 -18.20 0.33
N SER A 325 18.18 -18.77 1.51
CA SER A 325 17.01 -19.62 1.72
C SER A 325 15.68 -18.88 1.62
N ASN A 326 15.67 -17.55 1.84
CA ASN A 326 14.46 -16.72 1.81
C ASN A 326 14.37 -15.83 0.57
N CYS A 327 15.25 -16.00 -0.43
CA CYS A 327 15.23 -15.17 -1.63
C CYS A 327 14.16 -15.62 -2.63
N SER A 328 12.99 -14.98 -2.64
CA SER A 328 11.90 -15.31 -3.58
C SER A 328 12.28 -15.21 -5.06
N ALA A 329 13.29 -14.40 -5.39
CA ALA A 329 13.76 -14.20 -6.76
C ALA A 329 14.92 -15.12 -7.16
N ASN A 330 15.38 -16.01 -6.25
CA ASN A 330 16.57 -16.84 -6.45
C ASN A 330 17.79 -16.03 -6.95
N ALA A 331 17.96 -14.84 -6.37
CA ALA A 331 18.94 -13.85 -6.79
C ALA A 331 20.22 -13.86 -5.95
N ILE A 332 20.40 -14.85 -5.06
CA ILE A 332 21.55 -14.92 -4.16
C ILE A 332 22.31 -16.20 -4.43
N GLU A 333 23.61 -16.06 -4.67
CA GLU A 333 24.53 -17.15 -5.03
C GLU A 333 25.59 -17.29 -3.94
N GLU A 334 25.99 -18.52 -3.66
CA GLU A 334 27.07 -18.80 -2.71
C GLU A 334 28.43 -18.63 -3.40
N THR A 335 29.27 -17.76 -2.84
CA THR A 335 30.68 -17.66 -3.20
C THR A 335 31.46 -18.09 -1.98
N GLY A 336 32.57 -18.83 -2.10
CA GLY A 336 33.19 -19.53 -0.96
C GLY A 336 33.54 -18.68 0.29
N LYS A 337 33.52 -17.33 0.20
CA LYS A 337 33.74 -16.41 1.33
C LYS A 337 32.50 -15.63 1.79
N ALA A 338 31.43 -15.57 0.98
CA ALA A 338 30.20 -14.82 1.27
C ALA A 338 29.11 -15.14 0.24
N PHE A 339 27.87 -14.76 0.52
CA PHE A 339 26.85 -14.75 -0.53
C PHE A 339 27.01 -13.53 -1.44
N LYS A 340 26.62 -13.65 -2.70
CA LYS A 340 26.61 -12.56 -3.69
C LYS A 340 25.20 -12.39 -4.26
N ILE A 341 24.75 -11.14 -4.35
CA ILE A 341 23.45 -10.80 -4.95
C ILE A 341 23.64 -10.56 -6.45
N ASN A 342 22.85 -11.27 -7.26
CA ASN A 342 22.70 -11.05 -8.69
C ASN A 342 21.76 -9.85 -8.92
N ASP A 343 22.32 -8.74 -9.37
CA ASP A 343 21.63 -7.46 -9.56
C ASP A 343 20.48 -7.51 -10.59
N GLU A 344 20.58 -8.39 -11.58
CA GLU A 344 19.59 -8.51 -12.65
C GLU A 344 18.35 -9.22 -12.13
N LYS A 345 18.55 -10.34 -11.42
CA LYS A 345 17.50 -11.14 -10.79
C LYS A 345 16.89 -10.48 -9.56
N CYS A 346 17.66 -9.70 -8.80
CA CYS A 346 17.20 -9.13 -7.54
C CYS A 346 15.98 -8.21 -7.74
N ILE A 347 14.88 -8.48 -7.00
CA ILE A 347 13.65 -7.68 -6.99
C ILE A 347 13.66 -6.56 -5.93
N GLN A 348 14.80 -6.36 -5.26
CA GLN A 348 14.99 -5.34 -4.23
C GLN A 348 13.90 -5.34 -3.13
N CYS A 349 13.40 -6.51 -2.72
CA CYS A 349 12.47 -6.62 -1.58
C CYS A 349 13.14 -6.34 -0.23
N TYR A 350 14.48 -6.33 -0.16
CA TYR A 350 15.29 -6.19 1.06
C TYR A 350 15.06 -7.24 2.15
N CYS A 351 14.31 -8.32 1.86
CA CYS A 351 14.15 -9.49 2.72
C CYS A 351 15.49 -9.99 3.31
N CYS A 352 16.51 -10.14 2.47
CA CYS A 352 17.85 -10.57 2.88
C CYS A 352 18.50 -9.67 3.94
N ARG A 353 18.16 -8.38 3.97
CA ARG A 353 18.65 -7.42 4.94
C ARG A 353 17.89 -7.49 6.25
N GLU A 354 16.56 -7.61 6.18
CA GLU A 354 15.72 -7.74 7.38
C GLU A 354 15.97 -9.05 8.13
N LEU A 355 16.28 -10.14 7.40
CA LEU A 355 16.52 -11.46 7.99
C LEU A 355 18.00 -11.72 8.37
N CYS A 356 18.91 -10.77 8.16
CA CYS A 356 20.33 -11.01 8.42
C CYS A 356 20.65 -10.85 9.92
N PRO A 357 21.03 -11.91 10.65
CA PRO A 357 21.30 -11.80 12.09
C PRO A 357 22.62 -11.10 12.42
N ASN A 358 23.47 -10.85 11.41
CA ASN A 358 24.79 -10.23 11.57
C ASN A 358 24.88 -8.86 10.89
N ASP A 359 23.75 -8.30 10.42
CA ASP A 359 23.71 -7.03 9.68
C ASP A 359 24.69 -6.96 8.49
N ALA A 360 25.00 -8.13 7.90
CA ALA A 360 25.98 -8.23 6.81
C ALA A 360 25.47 -7.69 5.47
N VAL A 361 24.16 -7.37 5.35
CA VAL A 361 23.58 -6.83 4.12
C VAL A 361 23.54 -5.31 4.18
N GLU A 362 24.46 -4.70 3.46
CA GLU A 362 24.65 -3.26 3.39
C GLU A 362 24.02 -2.66 2.13
N ILE A 363 23.88 -1.33 2.12
CA ILE A 363 23.28 -0.60 1.01
C ILE A 363 24.34 0.21 0.27
N LYS A 364 24.65 -0.20 -0.97
CA LYS A 364 25.57 0.54 -1.84
C LYS A 364 24.84 1.69 -2.51
N LYS A 365 25.26 2.92 -2.18
CA LYS A 365 24.88 4.15 -2.88
C LYS A 365 25.76 4.34 -4.11
N SER A 366 25.18 4.83 -5.20
CA SER A 366 25.95 5.27 -6.38
C SER A 366 26.92 6.42 -6.02
N PRO A 367 28.01 6.63 -6.80
CA PRO A 367 28.97 7.71 -6.54
C PRO A 367 28.33 9.11 -6.50
N LEU A 368 27.40 9.38 -7.43
CA LEU A 368 26.66 10.65 -7.45
C LEU A 368 25.80 10.81 -6.19
N LEU A 369 25.08 9.76 -5.76
CA LEU A 369 24.28 9.82 -4.54
C LEU A 369 25.17 10.02 -3.31
N LYS A 370 26.36 9.40 -3.25
CA LYS A 370 27.33 9.63 -2.18
C LYS A 370 27.75 11.10 -2.11
N LEU A 371 28.09 11.71 -3.26
CA LEU A 371 28.47 13.12 -3.35
C LEU A 371 27.36 14.05 -2.86
N VAL A 372 26.13 13.86 -3.33
CA VAL A 372 24.98 14.70 -2.95
C VAL A 372 24.61 14.52 -1.48
N THR A 373 24.70 13.31 -0.92
CA THR A 373 24.40 13.08 0.50
C THR A 373 25.48 13.60 1.45
N ARG A 374 26.74 13.70 1.00
CA ARG A 374 27.86 14.26 1.79
C ARG A 374 27.76 15.77 1.98
N ILE A 375 27.10 16.48 1.05
CA ILE A 375 26.94 17.94 1.09
C ILE A 375 25.80 18.36 2.05
N LYS A 376 24.94 17.40 2.47
CA LYS A 376 23.82 17.62 3.39
C LYS A 376 24.05 17.08 4.82
N SER A 377 25.25 16.56 5.09
CA SER A 377 25.71 16.15 6.43
C SER A 377 26.68 17.20 6.93
#